data_AF-A0A5N5SYC8-F1
#
_entry.id   AF-A0A5N5SYC8-F1
#
_cell.length_a   1.000
_cell.length_b   1.000
_cell.length_c   1.000
_cell.angle_alpha   90.00
_cell.angle_beta   90.00
_cell.angle_gamma   90.00
#
_symmetry.space_group_name_H-M   'P 1'
#
loop_
_entity.id
_entity.type
_entity.pdbx_description
1 polymer ?
#
loop_
_entity_poly.entity_id
_entity_poly.type
_entity_poly.pdbx_seq_one_letter_code
_entity_poly.pdbx_strand_id
1 'polypeptide(L)'
;NLPEEQKLLYKSKCKGSNKSREKFDSRGIPLSQIQEEEEEKRMKDREMKKNIRTIVDALKTRKSLSSANFFLVHMSYYVHLANDTYVPAEIGVVQFSFAKGVTSTFHRIFPDKIPIGYHFEAITHSNETHNLLNSIAKDEHGFEEDLNKFLLKDGTKLPFLYTQNEMMESVESMLTKFDCKYNDIFGSIPLKIYSLDVLYQHLYSVSIREIPESIATHALQSSEFDYAPNISCHWHDNIAPDFIKYCSLSCCHRWVFNMCNSLRLQDTFGIIPEKGKHYPDFGSFHGVVDVYQVH
;
A
#
# COMPACT_ATOMS: atom_id res chain seq x y z
N ASN A 1 39.63 -3.12 44.24
CA ASN A 1 39.72 -4.60 44.24
C ASN A 1 38.85 -5.15 45.35
N LEU A 2 37.67 -5.70 45.03
CA LEU A 2 36.84 -6.36 46.05
C LEU A 2 37.51 -7.65 46.56
N PRO A 3 37.40 -7.97 47.86
CA PRO A 3 37.83 -9.24 48.43
C PRO A 3 37.20 -10.46 47.74
N GLU A 4 37.97 -11.54 47.60
CA GLU A 4 37.56 -12.80 46.92
C GLU A 4 36.25 -13.38 47.46
N GLU A 5 36.03 -13.35 48.78
CA GLU A 5 34.78 -13.80 49.41
C GLU A 5 33.55 -13.00 48.94
N GLN A 6 33.69 -11.68 48.78
CA GLN A 6 32.59 -10.83 48.33
C GLN A 6 32.30 -11.04 46.84
N LYS A 7 33.32 -11.34 46.03
CA LYS A 7 33.13 -11.74 44.62
C LYS A 7 32.42 -13.09 44.51
N LEU A 8 32.76 -14.04 45.37
CA LEU A 8 32.12 -15.36 45.43
C LEU A 8 30.67 -15.25 45.91
N LEU A 9 30.38 -14.39 46.88
CA LEU A 9 29.03 -14.09 47.35
C LEU A 9 28.17 -13.41 46.25
N TYR A 10 28.75 -12.50 45.46
CA TYR A 10 28.07 -11.90 44.32
C TYR A 10 27.80 -12.94 43.22
N LYS A 11 28.79 -13.78 42.89
CA LYS A 11 28.63 -14.88 41.92
C LYS A 11 27.60 -15.91 42.38
N SER A 12 27.50 -16.21 43.68
CA SER A 12 26.52 -17.16 44.22
C SER A 12 25.10 -16.58 44.26
N LYS A 13 24.94 -15.28 44.58
CA LYS A 13 23.66 -14.56 44.46
C LYS A 13 23.16 -14.50 43.01
N CYS A 14 24.05 -14.40 42.02
CA CYS A 14 23.68 -14.47 40.59
C CYS A 14 23.33 -15.89 40.11
N LYS A 15 23.84 -16.95 40.76
CA LYS A 15 23.58 -18.36 40.39
C LYS A 15 22.29 -18.94 40.99
N GLY A 16 21.69 -18.27 41.99
CA GLY A 16 20.47 -18.72 42.67
C GLY A 16 19.14 -18.38 41.97
N SER A 17 19.15 -17.71 40.82
CA SER A 17 17.93 -17.34 40.08
C SER A 17 17.93 -17.93 38.67
N ASN A 18 18.07 -19.25 38.55
CA ASN A 18 17.91 -19.99 37.29
C ASN A 18 16.45 -20.44 37.05
N LYS A 19 15.47 -19.73 37.61
CA LYS A 19 14.14 -19.66 36.98
C LYS A 19 14.29 -18.65 35.86
N SER A 20 13.95 -19.03 34.63
CA SER A 20 13.88 -18.16 33.44
C SER A 20 13.31 -16.79 33.82
N ARG A 21 14.17 -15.84 34.19
CA ARG A 21 13.76 -14.47 34.49
C ARG A 21 13.49 -13.87 33.13
N GLU A 22 12.22 -13.60 32.89
CA GLU A 22 11.76 -12.85 31.73
C GLU A 22 12.63 -11.59 31.60
N LYS A 23 13.25 -11.45 30.43
CA LYS A 23 14.10 -10.29 30.13
C LYS A 23 13.18 -9.22 29.57
N PHE A 24 13.43 -7.97 29.92
CA PHE A 24 12.66 -6.83 29.47
C PHE A 24 13.55 -5.88 28.66
N ASP A 25 12.96 -5.14 27.72
CA ASP A 25 13.63 -4.02 27.06
C ASP A 25 13.72 -2.79 27.99
N SER A 26 14.30 -1.69 27.50
CA SER A 26 14.41 -0.43 28.27
C SER A 26 13.06 0.24 28.56
N ARG A 27 11.97 -0.22 27.94
CA ARG A 27 10.59 0.25 28.13
C ARG A 27 9.79 -0.69 29.04
N GLY A 28 10.39 -1.78 29.53
CA GLY A 28 9.72 -2.75 30.38
C GLY A 28 8.84 -3.74 29.60
N ILE A 29 9.05 -3.91 28.30
CA ILE A 29 8.36 -4.90 27.46
C ILE A 29 9.13 -6.23 27.50
N PRO A 30 8.46 -7.37 27.75
CA PRO A 30 9.10 -8.67 27.68
C PRO A 30 9.79 -8.92 26.33
N LEU A 31 11.05 -9.36 26.32
CA LEU A 31 11.76 -9.73 25.09
C LEU A 31 11.12 -10.94 24.40
N SER A 32 10.42 -11.80 25.15
CA SER A 32 9.58 -12.88 24.63
C SER A 32 8.49 -12.34 23.71
N GLN A 33 7.79 -11.30 24.13
CA GLN A 33 6.74 -10.65 23.35
C GLN A 33 7.31 -10.01 22.08
N ILE A 34 8.45 -9.30 22.17
CA ILE A 34 9.11 -8.70 21.01
C ILE A 34 9.52 -9.79 19.99
N GLN A 35 10.06 -10.91 20.46
CA GLN A 35 10.45 -12.03 19.60
C GLN A 35 9.24 -12.68 18.92
N GLU A 36 8.11 -12.79 19.63
CA GLU A 36 6.86 -13.31 19.09
C GLU A 36 6.29 -12.39 18.00
N GLU A 37 6.21 -11.08 18.27
CA GLU A 37 5.78 -10.08 17.27
C GLU A 37 6.70 -10.06 16.03
N GLU A 38 8.01 -10.17 16.22
CA GLU A 38 8.97 -10.27 15.11
C GLU A 38 8.77 -11.54 14.29
N GLU A 39 8.55 -12.70 14.91
CA GLU A 39 8.33 -13.94 14.19
C GLU A 39 6.97 -13.95 13.48
N GLU A 40 5.92 -13.38 14.09
CA GLU A 40 4.63 -13.18 13.42
C GLU A 40 4.77 -12.31 12.18
N LYS A 41 5.48 -11.18 12.27
CA LYS A 41 5.76 -10.30 11.12
C LYS A 41 6.54 -11.05 10.04
N ARG A 42 7.56 -11.84 10.41
CA ARG A 42 8.33 -12.66 9.46
C ARG A 42 7.50 -13.74 8.79
N MET A 43 6.61 -14.40 9.54
CA MET A 43 5.74 -15.44 9.00
C MET A 43 4.70 -14.86 8.03
N LYS A 44 4.10 -13.72 8.37
CA LYS A 44 3.21 -12.95 7.45
C LYS A 44 3.95 -12.55 6.17
N ASP A 45 5.17 -12.02 6.28
CA ASP A 45 5.98 -11.64 5.12
C ASP A 45 6.31 -12.85 4.22
N ARG A 46 6.73 -13.98 4.81
CA ARG A 46 6.99 -15.22 4.07
C ARG A 46 5.75 -15.74 3.36
N GLU A 47 4.60 -15.71 4.03
CA GLU A 47 3.33 -16.16 3.45
C GLU A 47 2.92 -15.27 2.28
N MET A 48 2.98 -13.95 2.45
CA MET A 48 2.72 -12.98 1.39
C MET A 48 3.59 -13.25 0.17
N LYS A 49 4.93 -13.31 0.34
CA LYS A 49 5.88 -13.55 -0.76
C LYS A 49 5.59 -14.86 -1.48
N LYS A 50 5.30 -15.93 -0.73
CA LYS A 50 4.92 -17.23 -1.29
C LYS A 50 3.62 -17.14 -2.09
N ASN A 51 2.61 -16.45 -1.58
CA ASN A 51 1.31 -16.31 -2.24
C ASN A 51 1.44 -15.48 -3.53
N ILE A 52 2.17 -14.37 -3.50
CA ILE A 52 2.46 -13.55 -4.69
C ILE A 52 3.14 -14.40 -5.75
N ARG A 53 4.23 -15.10 -5.39
CA ARG A 53 4.94 -15.98 -6.33
C ARG A 53 4.00 -17.04 -6.92
N THR A 54 3.19 -17.68 -6.08
CA THR A 54 2.22 -18.69 -6.54
C THR A 54 1.20 -18.12 -7.54
N ILE A 55 0.70 -16.92 -7.29
CA ILE A 55 -0.25 -16.22 -8.18
C ILE A 55 0.42 -15.91 -9.52
N VAL A 56 1.61 -15.31 -9.50
CA VAL A 56 2.33 -14.91 -10.71
C VAL A 56 2.78 -16.13 -11.51
N ASP A 57 3.32 -17.16 -10.87
CA ASP A 57 3.76 -18.41 -11.51
C ASP A 57 2.59 -19.20 -12.14
N ALA A 58 1.38 -19.07 -11.59
CA ALA A 58 0.18 -19.65 -12.18
C ALA A 58 -0.20 -18.99 -13.52
N LEU A 59 0.24 -17.75 -13.79
CA LEU A 59 0.00 -17.01 -15.03
C LEU A 59 1.03 -17.41 -16.11
N LYS A 60 0.98 -18.69 -16.52
CA LYS A 60 1.98 -19.37 -17.37
C LYS A 60 2.28 -18.75 -18.74
N THR A 61 1.41 -17.89 -19.26
CA THR A 61 1.54 -17.31 -20.60
C THR A 61 1.59 -15.79 -20.54
N ARG A 62 2.25 -15.15 -21.52
CA ARG A 62 2.23 -13.68 -21.66
C ARG A 62 0.81 -13.13 -21.71
N LYS A 63 -0.10 -13.82 -22.41
CA LYS A 63 -1.52 -13.44 -22.51
C LYS A 63 -2.24 -13.51 -21.16
N SER A 64 -2.03 -14.58 -20.39
CA SER A 64 -2.63 -14.70 -19.06
C SER A 64 -2.07 -13.68 -18.09
N LEU A 65 -0.76 -13.42 -18.16
CA LEU A 65 -0.09 -12.43 -17.31
C LEU A 65 -0.60 -11.02 -17.61
N SER A 66 -0.69 -10.64 -18.89
CA SER A 66 -1.14 -9.31 -19.26
C SER A 66 -2.63 -9.09 -19.03
N SER A 67 -3.45 -10.15 -19.09
CA SER A 67 -4.90 -10.07 -18.88
C SER A 67 -5.33 -10.24 -17.42
N ALA A 68 -4.41 -10.54 -16.50
CA ALA A 68 -4.72 -10.69 -15.09
C ALA A 68 -5.09 -9.34 -14.46
N ASN A 69 -6.16 -9.35 -13.67
CA ASN A 69 -6.63 -8.17 -12.95
C ASN A 69 -5.93 -8.08 -11.58
N PHE A 70 -5.42 -6.91 -11.27
CA PHE A 70 -4.82 -6.57 -9.98
C PHE A 70 -5.52 -5.34 -9.40
N PHE A 71 -5.52 -5.25 -8.07
CA PHE A 71 -6.12 -4.14 -7.33
C PHE A 71 -5.05 -3.43 -6.53
N LEU A 72 -4.78 -2.17 -6.86
CA LEU A 72 -3.87 -1.32 -6.10
C LEU A 72 -4.68 -0.49 -5.11
N VAL A 73 -4.15 -0.27 -3.91
CA VAL A 73 -4.77 0.57 -2.88
C VAL A 73 -3.74 1.52 -2.30
N HIS A 74 -4.13 2.78 -2.13
CA HIS A 74 -3.42 3.76 -1.33
C HIS A 74 -4.41 4.38 -0.35
N MET A 75 -3.96 4.63 0.87
CA MET A 75 -4.71 5.42 1.84
C MET A 75 -3.81 6.47 2.46
N SER A 76 -4.29 7.71 2.49
CA SER A 76 -3.70 8.77 3.32
C SER A 76 -4.42 8.83 4.66
N TYR A 77 -3.75 9.39 5.67
CA TYR A 77 -4.26 9.49 7.03
C TYR A 77 -4.14 10.93 7.53
N TYR A 78 -5.02 11.34 8.43
CA TYR A 78 -4.90 12.61 9.13
C TYR A 78 -3.83 12.57 10.21
N VAL A 79 -3.81 11.50 11.02
CA VAL A 79 -2.86 11.35 12.13
C VAL A 79 -2.59 9.89 12.49
N HIS A 80 -1.35 9.62 12.94
CA HIS A 80 -0.91 8.37 13.58
C HIS A 80 -0.99 8.53 15.10
N LEU A 81 -1.70 7.62 15.75
CA LEU A 81 -1.99 7.65 17.18
C LEU A 81 -0.97 6.81 17.95
N ALA A 82 -0.80 7.10 19.25
CA ALA A 82 0.16 6.41 20.12
C ALA A 82 -0.07 4.89 20.30
N ASN A 83 -1.23 4.38 19.88
CA ASN A 83 -1.58 2.95 19.90
C ASN A 83 -1.35 2.27 18.53
N ASP A 84 -0.51 2.86 17.67
CA ASP A 84 -0.21 2.37 16.32
C ASP A 84 -1.44 2.25 15.40
N THR A 85 -2.42 3.14 15.61
CA THR A 85 -3.58 3.26 14.71
C THR A 85 -3.57 4.56 13.92
N TYR A 86 -4.14 4.52 12.73
CA TYR A 86 -4.18 5.66 11.81
C TYR A 86 -5.62 6.13 11.62
N VAL A 87 -5.84 7.44 11.61
CA VAL A 87 -7.14 8.04 11.27
C VAL A 87 -7.18 8.28 9.76
N PRO A 88 -8.02 7.58 8.98
CA PRO A 88 -8.00 7.68 7.53
C PRO A 88 -8.45 9.07 7.06
N ALA A 89 -7.83 9.56 5.98
CA ALA A 89 -8.16 10.82 5.33
C ALA A 89 -8.69 10.61 3.90
N GLU A 90 -8.10 9.68 3.16
CA GLU A 90 -8.51 9.36 1.79
C GLU A 90 -8.18 7.92 1.46
N ILE A 91 -8.94 7.32 0.55
CA ILE A 91 -8.63 6.05 -0.09
C ILE A 91 -8.77 6.19 -1.60
N GLY A 92 -7.81 5.61 -2.31
CA GLY A 92 -7.88 5.34 -3.74
C GLY A 92 -7.66 3.86 -3.98
N VAL A 93 -8.51 3.24 -4.81
CA VAL A 93 -8.34 1.87 -5.27
C VAL A 93 -8.44 1.86 -6.79
N VAL A 94 -7.50 1.21 -7.45
CA VAL A 94 -7.45 1.06 -8.90
C VAL A 94 -7.44 -0.41 -9.26
N GLN A 95 -8.39 -0.83 -10.09
CA GLN A 95 -8.33 -2.10 -10.79
C GLN A 95 -7.60 -1.89 -12.12
N PHE A 96 -6.64 -2.75 -12.44
CA PHE A 96 -5.92 -2.69 -13.71
C PHE A 96 -5.49 -4.07 -14.21
N SER A 97 -5.18 -4.15 -15.50
CA SER A 97 -4.39 -5.24 -16.11
C SER A 97 -3.43 -4.64 -17.13
N PHE A 98 -2.31 -5.28 -17.45
CA PHE A 98 -1.40 -4.74 -18.47
C PHE A 98 -2.02 -4.69 -19.87
N ALA A 99 -3.01 -5.53 -20.15
CA ALA A 99 -3.74 -5.55 -21.42
C ALA A 99 -4.75 -4.42 -21.59
N LYS A 100 -5.28 -3.87 -20.48
CA LYS A 100 -6.33 -2.84 -20.52
C LYS A 100 -5.94 -1.55 -19.83
N GLY A 101 -4.79 -1.51 -19.16
CA GLY A 101 -4.42 -0.45 -18.24
C GLY A 101 -5.38 -0.37 -17.07
N VAL A 102 -5.59 0.84 -16.55
CA VAL A 102 -6.62 1.15 -15.55
C VAL A 102 -8.01 0.82 -16.12
N THR A 103 -8.76 -0.07 -15.45
CA THR A 103 -10.10 -0.48 -15.88
C THR A 103 -11.22 0.17 -15.07
N SER A 104 -10.99 0.41 -13.78
CA SER A 104 -11.94 1.10 -12.92
C SER A 104 -11.26 1.60 -11.65
N THR A 105 -11.89 2.61 -11.05
CA THR A 105 -11.38 3.27 -9.85
C THR A 105 -12.46 3.37 -8.79
N PHE A 106 -12.03 3.39 -7.54
CA PHE A 106 -12.84 3.70 -6.38
C PHE A 106 -12.09 4.72 -5.54
N HIS A 107 -12.79 5.73 -5.07
CA HIS A 107 -12.19 6.83 -4.32
C HIS A 107 -13.16 7.36 -3.27
N ARG A 108 -12.62 7.71 -2.10
CA ARG A 108 -13.40 8.36 -1.04
C ARG A 108 -12.48 9.22 -0.16
N ILE A 109 -12.99 10.38 0.27
CA ILE A 109 -12.39 11.21 1.31
C ILE A 109 -13.18 11.00 2.60
N PHE A 110 -12.47 10.78 3.70
CA PHE A 110 -13.05 10.53 5.02
C PHE A 110 -13.19 11.82 5.83
N PRO A 111 -14.16 11.89 6.76
CA PRO A 111 -14.24 12.96 7.73
C PRO A 111 -13.05 12.99 8.69
N ASP A 112 -12.72 14.18 9.14
CA ASP A 112 -11.65 14.50 10.07
C ASP A 112 -12.04 14.21 11.52
N LYS A 113 -12.23 12.91 11.83
CA LYS A 113 -12.49 12.43 13.20
C LYS A 113 -11.21 12.40 14.05
N ILE A 114 -10.56 13.55 14.19
CA ILE A 114 -9.29 13.69 14.92
C ILE A 114 -9.53 13.62 16.43
N PRO A 115 -8.86 12.72 17.16
CA PRO A 115 -8.95 12.67 18.61
C PRO A 115 -8.40 13.93 19.29
N ILE A 116 -8.95 14.26 20.46
CA ILE A 116 -8.47 15.38 21.28
C ILE A 116 -6.98 15.17 21.60
N GLY A 117 -6.20 16.25 21.45
CA GLY A 117 -4.76 16.24 21.68
C GLY A 117 -3.90 16.01 20.44
N TYR A 118 -4.50 15.61 19.31
CA TYR A 118 -3.78 15.30 18.05
C TYR A 118 -3.97 16.34 16.93
N HIS A 119 -4.65 17.46 17.22
CA HIS A 119 -4.97 18.47 16.20
C HIS A 119 -3.73 19.11 15.59
N PHE A 120 -2.68 19.35 16.38
CA PHE A 120 -1.46 19.98 15.89
C PHE A 120 -0.72 19.07 14.90
N GLU A 121 -0.58 17.79 15.26
CA GLU A 121 0.01 16.78 14.37
C GLU A 121 -0.80 16.61 13.10
N ALA A 122 -2.14 16.55 13.21
CA ALA A 122 -3.02 16.38 12.06
C ALA A 122 -2.95 17.57 11.09
N ILE A 123 -2.91 18.81 11.62
CA ILE A 123 -2.77 20.02 10.80
C ILE A 123 -1.42 20.04 10.09
N THR A 124 -0.35 19.73 10.81
CA THR A 124 1.01 19.72 10.26
C THR A 124 1.12 18.69 9.14
N HIS A 125 0.74 17.44 9.40
CA HIS A 125 0.77 16.37 8.42
C HIS A 125 -0.09 16.67 7.19
N SER A 126 -1.33 17.14 7.40
CA SER A 126 -2.23 17.50 6.30
C SER A 126 -1.65 18.61 5.43
N ASN A 127 -1.05 19.66 6.02
CA ASN A 127 -0.48 20.77 5.27
C ASN A 127 0.77 20.39 4.47
N GLU A 128 1.53 19.39 4.93
CA GLU A 128 2.73 18.90 4.25
C GLU A 128 2.42 17.85 3.17
N THR A 129 1.23 17.23 3.21
CA THR A 129 0.88 16.10 2.35
C THR A 129 -0.43 16.30 1.59
N HIS A 130 -1.56 15.83 2.09
CA HIS A 130 -2.78 15.68 1.28
C HIS A 130 -3.70 16.90 1.31
N ASN A 131 -3.52 17.83 2.25
CA ASN A 131 -4.35 19.05 2.42
C ASN A 131 -5.88 18.77 2.41
N LEU A 132 -6.33 17.85 3.28
CA LEU A 132 -7.73 17.39 3.31
C LEU A 132 -8.53 17.85 4.53
N LEU A 133 -7.93 18.56 5.49
CA LEU A 133 -8.70 19.07 6.64
C LEU A 133 -9.80 20.04 6.20
N ASN A 134 -9.53 20.83 5.16
CA ASN A 134 -10.47 21.79 4.59
C ASN A 134 -11.38 21.21 3.48
N SER A 135 -11.32 19.88 3.24
CA SER A 135 -12.16 19.22 2.24
C SER A 135 -13.64 19.28 2.60
N ILE A 136 -14.48 19.57 1.61
CA ILE A 136 -15.94 19.67 1.73
C ILE A 136 -16.63 18.29 1.60
N ALA A 137 -16.01 17.34 0.89
CA ALA A 137 -16.59 16.03 0.65
C ALA A 137 -16.10 15.03 1.71
N LYS A 138 -16.92 14.81 2.74
CA LYS A 138 -16.62 13.91 3.86
C LYS A 138 -17.85 13.05 4.16
N ASP A 139 -17.85 11.79 3.75
CA ASP A 139 -18.89 10.84 4.14
C ASP A 139 -18.32 9.43 4.35
N GLU A 140 -18.63 8.85 5.51
CA GLU A 140 -18.28 7.48 5.86
C GLU A 140 -19.43 6.49 5.59
N HIS A 141 -20.66 6.96 5.43
CA HIS A 141 -21.82 6.08 5.26
C HIS A 141 -21.70 5.29 3.95
N GLY A 142 -22.05 4.01 3.99
CA GLY A 142 -22.01 3.17 2.81
C GLY A 142 -20.60 2.74 2.35
N PHE A 143 -19.53 3.08 3.09
CA PHE A 143 -18.16 2.83 2.64
C PHE A 143 -17.89 1.33 2.41
N GLU A 144 -18.26 0.50 3.38
CA GLU A 144 -18.06 -0.94 3.32
C GLU A 144 -18.87 -1.56 2.17
N GLU A 145 -20.13 -1.16 2.01
CA GLU A 145 -20.97 -1.67 0.91
C GLU A 145 -20.43 -1.26 -0.46
N ASP A 146 -20.03 0.02 -0.62
CA ASP A 146 -19.50 0.52 -1.88
C ASP A 146 -18.15 -0.11 -2.24
N LEU A 147 -17.25 -0.25 -1.25
CA LEU A 147 -15.96 -0.90 -1.45
C LEU A 147 -16.16 -2.37 -1.81
N ASN A 148 -17.02 -3.10 -1.09
CA ASN A 148 -17.32 -4.49 -1.41
C ASN A 148 -17.93 -4.63 -2.82
N LYS A 149 -18.87 -3.74 -3.18
CA LYS A 149 -19.46 -3.72 -4.52
C LYS A 149 -18.41 -3.47 -5.61
N PHE A 150 -17.44 -2.61 -5.34
CA PHE A 150 -16.32 -2.37 -6.25
C PHE A 150 -15.41 -3.61 -6.38
N LEU A 151 -14.98 -4.19 -5.27
CA LEU A 151 -14.05 -5.32 -5.24
C LEU A 151 -14.66 -6.63 -5.80
N LEU A 152 -15.97 -6.80 -5.69
CA LEU A 152 -16.71 -7.99 -6.09
C LEU A 152 -17.45 -7.83 -7.43
N LYS A 153 -17.22 -6.73 -8.14
CA LYS A 153 -17.91 -6.44 -9.41
C LYS A 153 -17.77 -7.58 -10.44
N ASP A 154 -16.60 -8.21 -10.49
CA ASP A 154 -16.26 -9.23 -11.50
C ASP A 154 -16.21 -10.66 -10.94
N GLY A 155 -16.60 -10.87 -9.69
CA GLY A 155 -16.52 -12.19 -9.08
C GLY A 155 -16.96 -12.24 -7.63
N THR A 156 -17.04 -13.46 -7.11
CA THR A 156 -17.41 -13.66 -5.71
C THR A 156 -16.19 -13.58 -4.79
N LYS A 157 -14.99 -13.99 -5.20
CA LYS A 157 -13.85 -13.96 -4.27
C LYS A 157 -13.27 -12.54 -4.08
N LEU A 158 -13.07 -12.12 -2.83
CA LEU A 158 -12.32 -10.90 -2.51
C LEU A 158 -10.89 -10.95 -3.11
N PRO A 159 -10.46 -9.91 -3.84
CA PRO A 159 -9.12 -9.84 -4.38
C PRO A 159 -8.09 -9.53 -3.30
N PHE A 160 -6.82 -9.80 -3.60
CA PHE A 160 -5.72 -9.20 -2.85
C PHE A 160 -5.58 -7.73 -3.24
N LEU A 161 -5.35 -6.87 -2.25
CA LEU A 161 -5.03 -5.47 -2.48
C LEU A 161 -3.52 -5.27 -2.35
N TYR A 162 -2.94 -4.49 -3.24
CA TYR A 162 -1.50 -4.23 -3.27
C TYR A 162 -1.21 -2.77 -2.99
N THR A 163 -0.26 -2.52 -2.08
CA THR A 163 0.24 -1.17 -1.74
C THR A 163 1.75 -1.21 -1.59
N GLN A 164 2.42 -0.06 -1.59
CA GLN A 164 3.86 0.00 -1.34
C GLN A 164 4.19 -0.56 0.05
N ASN A 165 5.33 -1.24 0.15
CA ASN A 165 5.74 -1.95 1.36
C ASN A 165 5.77 -1.04 2.59
N GLU A 166 6.19 0.21 2.43
CA GLU A 166 6.24 1.22 3.50
C GLU A 166 4.86 1.67 4.00
N MET A 167 3.80 1.42 3.23
CA MET A 167 2.42 1.82 3.53
C MET A 167 1.56 0.65 4.01
N MET A 168 2.07 -0.58 4.01
CA MET A 168 1.27 -1.76 4.35
C MET A 168 0.65 -1.66 5.74
N GLU A 169 1.44 -1.29 6.75
CA GLU A 169 0.98 -1.20 8.14
C GLU A 169 -0.14 -0.18 8.32
N SER A 170 0.00 1.02 7.71
CA SER A 170 -1.02 2.05 7.83
C SER A 170 -2.30 1.68 7.08
N VAL A 171 -2.18 1.11 5.88
CA VAL A 171 -3.34 0.64 5.09
C VAL A 171 -4.08 -0.50 5.81
N GLU A 172 -3.36 -1.50 6.34
CA GLU A 172 -3.95 -2.58 7.12
C GLU A 172 -4.67 -2.06 8.37
N SER A 173 -4.02 -1.15 9.12
CA SER A 173 -4.59 -0.54 10.32
C SER A 173 -5.87 0.25 10.03
N MET A 174 -5.90 1.01 8.93
CA MET A 174 -7.08 1.77 8.53
C MET A 174 -8.21 0.87 8.01
N LEU A 175 -7.90 -0.14 7.19
CA LEU A 175 -8.92 -1.04 6.64
C LEU A 175 -9.50 -2.00 7.67
N THR A 176 -8.75 -2.36 8.72
CA THR A 176 -9.26 -3.19 9.82
C THR A 176 -10.44 -2.53 10.56
N LYS A 177 -10.57 -1.20 10.49
CA LYS A 177 -11.71 -0.47 11.06
C LYS A 177 -13.01 -0.65 10.26
N PHE A 178 -12.90 -1.13 9.02
CA PHE A 178 -14.01 -1.31 8.10
C PHE A 178 -14.21 -2.81 7.90
N ASP A 179 -15.19 -3.37 8.61
CA ASP A 179 -15.49 -4.80 8.58
C ASP A 179 -16.05 -5.14 7.20
N CYS A 180 -15.19 -5.58 6.28
CA CYS A 180 -15.64 -6.03 4.97
C CYS A 180 -16.46 -7.32 5.12
N LYS A 181 -17.77 -7.15 5.28
CA LYS A 181 -18.73 -8.25 5.39
C LYS A 181 -18.87 -8.93 4.03
N TYR A 182 -18.02 -9.93 3.81
CA TYR A 182 -18.16 -10.84 2.70
C TYR A 182 -19.12 -11.97 3.07
N ASN A 183 -20.40 -11.82 2.69
CA ASN A 183 -21.52 -12.71 2.98
C ASN A 183 -21.93 -12.82 4.47
N ASP A 184 -23.18 -12.50 4.78
CA ASP A 184 -23.81 -12.66 6.10
C ASP A 184 -23.73 -14.10 6.69
N ILE A 185 -23.34 -15.07 5.86
CA ILE A 185 -23.30 -16.51 6.18
C ILE A 185 -21.93 -16.98 6.69
N PHE A 186 -20.82 -16.33 6.30
CA PHE A 186 -19.46 -16.82 6.59
C PHE A 186 -18.63 -15.92 7.52
N GLY A 187 -19.19 -14.80 7.98
CA GLY A 187 -18.49 -13.82 8.82
C GLY A 187 -17.60 -12.86 8.03
N SER A 188 -17.04 -11.86 8.71
CA SER A 188 -16.11 -10.88 8.12
C SER A 188 -14.86 -11.61 7.61
N ILE A 189 -14.60 -11.58 6.30
CA ILE A 189 -13.35 -12.08 5.72
C ILE A 189 -12.42 -10.86 5.61
N PRO A 190 -11.27 -10.84 6.29
CA PRO A 190 -10.38 -9.69 6.25
C PRO A 190 -9.80 -9.50 4.85
N LEU A 191 -9.74 -8.23 4.41
CA LEU A 191 -9.01 -7.84 3.21
C LEU A 191 -7.54 -8.17 3.40
N LYS A 192 -6.94 -8.82 2.40
CA LYS A 192 -5.52 -9.16 2.41
C LYS A 192 -4.72 -8.09 1.67
N ILE A 193 -3.85 -7.41 2.40
CA ILE A 193 -2.97 -6.36 1.90
C ILE A 193 -1.59 -6.95 1.65
N TYR A 194 -1.06 -6.79 0.45
CA TYR A 194 0.23 -7.32 0.03
C TYR A 194 1.14 -6.23 -0.55
N SER A 195 2.44 -6.49 -0.54
CA SER A 195 3.45 -5.60 -1.08
C SER A 195 3.37 -5.55 -2.61
N LEU A 196 3.17 -4.33 -3.13
CA LEU A 196 3.24 -3.99 -4.54
C LEU A 196 4.67 -4.11 -5.06
N ASP A 197 5.67 -3.78 -4.24
CA ASP A 197 7.09 -3.90 -4.57
C ASP A 197 7.44 -5.34 -4.92
N VAL A 198 7.04 -6.29 -4.07
CA VAL A 198 7.24 -7.73 -4.27
C VAL A 198 6.43 -8.23 -5.46
N LEU A 199 5.16 -7.82 -5.60
CA LEU A 199 4.35 -8.17 -6.76
C LEU A 199 5.04 -7.73 -8.06
N TYR A 200 5.43 -6.46 -8.13
CA TYR A 200 6.02 -5.88 -9.32
C TYR A 200 7.40 -6.50 -9.62
N GLN A 201 8.22 -6.74 -8.61
CA GLN A 201 9.48 -7.48 -8.77
C GLN A 201 9.25 -8.83 -9.45
N HIS A 202 8.27 -9.61 -9.00
CA HIS A 202 7.96 -10.91 -9.60
C HIS A 202 7.39 -10.78 -11.01
N LEU A 203 6.44 -9.85 -11.23
CA LEU A 203 5.88 -9.58 -12.56
C LEU A 203 6.97 -9.19 -13.57
N TYR A 204 7.90 -8.32 -13.18
CA TYR A 204 9.03 -7.92 -14.00
C TYR A 204 9.99 -9.09 -14.26
N SER A 205 10.27 -9.88 -13.22
CA SER A 205 11.20 -11.02 -13.29
C SER A 205 10.74 -12.10 -14.27
N VAL A 206 9.44 -12.42 -14.29
CA VAL A 206 8.90 -13.42 -15.23
C VAL A 206 8.69 -12.87 -16.64
N SER A 207 8.62 -11.54 -16.79
CA SER A 207 8.34 -10.90 -18.08
C SER A 207 9.59 -10.52 -18.85
N ILE A 208 10.62 -10.03 -18.15
CA ILE A 208 11.82 -9.44 -18.75
C ILE A 208 13.08 -10.12 -18.23
N ARG A 209 13.39 -9.90 -16.94
CA ARG A 209 14.59 -10.45 -16.29
C ARG A 209 14.48 -10.31 -14.78
N GLU A 210 15.16 -11.18 -14.05
CA GLU A 210 15.21 -11.10 -12.59
C GLU A 210 15.82 -9.78 -12.10
N ILE A 211 15.17 -9.17 -11.11
CA ILE A 211 15.61 -7.94 -10.44
C ILE A 211 15.47 -8.06 -8.92
N PRO A 212 16.32 -7.37 -8.14
CA PRO A 212 16.10 -7.16 -6.70
C PRO A 212 14.84 -6.34 -6.43
N GLU A 213 14.24 -6.56 -5.25
CA GLU A 213 13.06 -5.80 -4.77
C GLU A 213 13.32 -4.28 -4.77
N SER A 214 14.53 -3.83 -4.37
CA SER A 214 14.88 -2.41 -4.34
C SER A 214 14.81 -1.71 -5.72
N ILE A 215 15.08 -2.44 -6.81
CA ILE A 215 14.92 -1.90 -8.17
C ILE A 215 13.43 -1.77 -8.51
N ALA A 216 12.61 -2.73 -8.08
CA ALA A 216 11.16 -2.67 -8.27
C ALA A 216 10.56 -1.49 -7.49
N THR A 217 10.94 -1.31 -6.22
CA THR A 217 10.57 -0.14 -5.41
C THR A 217 10.94 1.16 -6.08
N HIS A 218 12.19 1.29 -6.54
CA HIS A 218 12.66 2.51 -7.20
C HIS A 218 11.86 2.85 -8.46
N ALA A 219 11.52 1.85 -9.27
CA ALA A 219 10.69 2.04 -10.45
C ALA A 219 9.26 2.50 -10.10
N LEU A 220 8.67 1.98 -9.02
CA LEU A 220 7.36 2.40 -8.53
C LEU A 220 7.36 3.83 -7.97
N GLN A 221 8.49 4.27 -7.40
CA GLN A 221 8.68 5.60 -6.80
C GLN A 221 9.15 6.67 -7.81
N SER A 222 9.15 6.38 -9.11
CA SER A 222 9.48 7.38 -10.13
C SER A 222 8.55 8.59 -10.05
N SER A 223 9.14 9.78 -10.09
CA SER A 223 8.42 11.07 -10.02
C SER A 223 7.93 11.59 -11.38
N GLU A 224 8.11 10.81 -12.45
CA GLU A 224 7.78 11.19 -13.84
C GLU A 224 6.32 11.66 -13.99
N PHE A 225 5.42 11.10 -13.19
CA PHE A 225 3.98 11.36 -13.28
C PHE A 225 3.40 12.11 -12.08
N ASP A 226 4.22 12.67 -11.19
CA ASP A 226 3.79 13.30 -9.93
C ASP A 226 2.70 14.37 -10.11
N TYR A 227 2.76 15.13 -11.20
CA TYR A 227 1.82 16.21 -11.53
C TYR A 227 1.03 15.92 -12.81
N ALA A 228 0.88 14.64 -13.15
CA ALA A 228 0.08 14.26 -14.29
C ALA A 228 -1.40 14.68 -14.06
N PRO A 229 -2.07 15.27 -15.05
CA PRO A 229 -3.45 15.71 -14.90
C PRO A 229 -4.43 14.52 -15.02
N ASN A 230 -5.66 14.72 -14.53
CA ASN A 230 -6.79 13.80 -14.72
C ASN A 230 -6.61 12.41 -14.10
N ILE A 231 -5.74 12.28 -13.09
CA ILE A 231 -5.47 11.01 -12.40
C ILE A 231 -5.77 11.11 -10.90
N SER A 232 -6.16 12.30 -10.43
CA SER A 232 -6.45 12.57 -9.03
C SER A 232 -7.95 12.72 -8.79
N CYS A 233 -8.33 12.96 -7.53
CA CYS A 233 -9.73 13.23 -7.23
C CYS A 233 -10.12 14.67 -7.59
N HIS A 234 -11.41 14.94 -7.68
CA HIS A 234 -11.91 16.29 -8.01
C HIS A 234 -11.38 17.39 -7.09
N TRP A 235 -11.21 17.11 -5.79
CA TRP A 235 -10.65 18.07 -4.82
C TRP A 235 -9.21 18.45 -5.18
N HIS A 236 -8.36 17.45 -5.43
CA HIS A 236 -6.96 17.70 -5.79
C HIS A 236 -6.81 18.25 -7.20
N ASP A 237 -7.66 17.90 -8.17
CA ASP A 237 -7.58 18.49 -9.52
C ASP A 237 -8.01 19.97 -9.56
N ASN A 238 -9.00 20.37 -8.77
CA ASN A 238 -9.67 21.68 -8.94
C ASN A 238 -9.44 22.67 -7.79
N ILE A 239 -9.16 22.18 -6.58
CA ILE A 239 -9.13 23.02 -5.37
C ILE A 239 -7.74 23.03 -4.74
N ALA A 240 -7.06 21.89 -4.71
CA ALA A 240 -5.73 21.74 -4.11
C ALA A 240 -4.69 21.09 -5.07
N PRO A 241 -4.45 21.66 -6.28
CA PRO A 241 -3.59 21.06 -7.31
C PRO A 241 -2.13 20.89 -6.90
N ASP A 242 -1.62 21.72 -6.00
CA ASP A 242 -0.24 21.59 -5.49
C ASP A 242 -0.01 20.28 -4.72
N PHE A 243 -1.09 19.62 -4.30
CA PHE A 243 -1.06 18.38 -3.50
C PHE A 243 -1.47 17.14 -4.29
N ILE A 244 -1.56 17.24 -5.62
CA ILE A 244 -1.99 16.15 -6.51
C ILE A 244 -1.14 14.87 -6.36
N LYS A 245 0.16 15.01 -6.11
CA LYS A 245 1.08 13.88 -5.86
C LYS A 245 0.82 13.13 -4.55
N TYR A 246 0.01 13.68 -3.65
CA TYR A 246 -0.38 13.05 -2.39
C TYR A 246 -1.83 12.52 -2.42
N CYS A 247 -2.57 12.77 -3.50
CA CYS A 247 -3.89 12.19 -3.68
C CYS A 247 -3.77 10.66 -3.81
N SER A 248 -4.56 9.94 -3.02
CA SER A 248 -4.53 8.47 -2.99
C SER A 248 -4.89 7.85 -4.33
N LEU A 249 -5.83 8.45 -5.06
CA LEU A 249 -6.18 7.99 -6.40
C LEU A 249 -5.00 8.21 -7.39
N SER A 250 -4.35 9.37 -7.32
CA SER A 250 -3.16 9.69 -8.13
C SER A 250 -2.01 8.73 -7.85
N CYS A 251 -1.73 8.40 -6.58
CA CYS A 251 -0.73 7.40 -6.22
C CYS A 251 -0.97 6.06 -6.94
N CYS A 252 -2.18 5.51 -6.87
CA CYS A 252 -2.50 4.25 -7.52
C CYS A 252 -2.37 4.33 -9.06
N HIS A 253 -2.81 5.41 -9.69
CA HIS A 253 -2.63 5.61 -11.13
C HIS A 253 -1.15 5.65 -11.53
N ARG A 254 -0.33 6.44 -10.81
CA ARG A 254 1.09 6.57 -11.09
C ARG A 254 1.82 5.24 -10.95
N TRP A 255 1.47 4.40 -9.97
CA TRP A 255 2.03 3.06 -9.87
C TRP A 255 1.73 2.21 -11.11
N VAL A 256 0.49 2.23 -11.61
CA VAL A 256 0.14 1.52 -12.86
C VAL A 256 0.97 2.03 -14.03
N PHE A 257 1.08 3.35 -14.19
CA PHE A 257 1.81 3.96 -15.30
C PHE A 257 3.31 3.69 -15.21
N ASN A 258 3.90 3.78 -14.02
CA ASN A 258 5.31 3.45 -13.76
C ASN A 258 5.60 1.99 -14.13
N MET A 259 4.73 1.06 -13.75
CA MET A 259 4.85 -0.35 -14.13
C MET A 259 4.72 -0.55 -15.65
N CYS A 260 3.73 0.09 -16.29
CA CYS A 260 3.51 -0.01 -17.73
C CYS A 260 4.70 0.54 -18.53
N ASN A 261 5.21 1.71 -18.16
CA ASN A 261 6.36 2.35 -18.79
C ASN A 261 7.62 1.47 -18.64
N SER A 262 7.89 1.02 -17.42
CA SER A 262 9.06 0.19 -17.10
C SER A 262 9.04 -1.19 -17.78
N LEU A 263 7.85 -1.78 -17.97
CA LEU A 263 7.69 -3.08 -18.63
C LEU A 263 7.74 -3.01 -20.16
N ARG A 264 7.70 -1.82 -20.78
CA ARG A 264 7.68 -1.66 -22.24
C ARG A 264 6.65 -2.59 -22.90
N LEU A 265 5.37 -2.30 -22.68
CA LEU A 265 4.25 -3.20 -22.98
C LEU A 265 4.25 -3.75 -24.41
N GLN A 266 4.70 -2.95 -25.39
CA GLN A 266 4.77 -3.38 -26.79
C GLN A 266 5.83 -4.47 -26.99
N ASP A 267 7.05 -4.28 -26.48
CA ASP A 267 8.13 -5.27 -26.57
C ASP A 267 7.82 -6.55 -25.79
N THR A 268 7.27 -6.38 -24.58
CA THR A 268 7.08 -7.48 -23.63
C THR A 268 5.83 -8.30 -23.96
N PHE A 269 4.72 -7.63 -24.27
CA PHE A 269 3.41 -8.26 -24.43
C PHE A 269 2.76 -8.05 -25.80
N GLY A 270 3.34 -7.25 -26.69
CA GLY A 270 2.71 -6.86 -27.95
C GLY A 270 1.51 -5.94 -27.77
N ILE A 271 1.45 -5.21 -26.65
CA ILE A 271 0.35 -4.30 -26.30
C ILE A 271 0.77 -2.88 -26.61
N ILE A 272 -0.02 -2.17 -27.42
CA ILE A 272 0.16 -0.74 -27.68
C ILE A 272 -0.43 0.03 -26.49
N PRO A 273 0.37 0.81 -25.75
CA PRO A 273 -0.14 1.61 -24.64
C PRO A 273 -1.24 2.58 -25.08
N GLU A 274 -2.31 2.63 -24.30
CA GLU A 274 -3.44 3.54 -24.51
C GLU A 274 -3.40 4.73 -23.54
N LYS A 275 -3.60 5.94 -24.07
CA LYS A 275 -3.71 7.19 -23.30
C LYS A 275 -4.81 7.10 -22.25
N GLY A 276 -4.54 7.61 -21.04
CA GLY A 276 -5.44 7.60 -19.90
C GLY A 276 -5.62 6.22 -19.23
N LYS A 277 -5.09 5.15 -19.84
CA LYS A 277 -5.16 3.78 -19.30
C LYS A 277 -3.81 3.24 -18.86
N HIS A 278 -2.78 3.42 -19.69
CA HIS A 278 -1.43 2.90 -19.45
C HIS A 278 -0.42 4.01 -19.15
N TYR A 279 -0.73 5.24 -19.55
CA TYR A 279 0.02 6.46 -19.26
C TYR A 279 -0.97 7.63 -19.17
N PRO A 280 -0.58 8.77 -18.58
CA PRO A 280 -1.51 9.87 -18.36
C PRO A 280 -2.08 10.47 -19.65
N ASP A 281 -3.31 11.00 -19.56
CA ASP A 281 -3.84 11.88 -20.58
C ASP A 281 -3.41 13.32 -20.31
N PHE A 282 -2.28 13.73 -20.88
CA PHE A 282 -1.77 15.10 -20.78
C PHE A 282 -2.60 16.15 -21.55
N GLY A 283 -3.73 15.77 -22.15
CA GLY A 283 -4.48 16.63 -23.07
C GLY A 283 -3.73 16.88 -24.38
N SER A 284 -4.33 17.66 -25.28
CA SER A 284 -3.67 18.15 -26.50
C SER A 284 -3.05 19.53 -26.21
N PHE A 285 -1.93 19.57 -25.48
CA PHE A 285 -1.11 20.78 -25.48
C PHE A 285 -0.49 20.94 -26.87
N HIS A 286 -0.81 22.04 -27.55
CA HIS A 286 -0.18 22.41 -28.82
C HIS A 286 1.33 22.59 -28.60
N GLY A 287 2.13 21.54 -28.85
CA GLY A 287 3.59 21.66 -28.92
C GLY A 287 4.43 20.57 -28.27
N VAL A 288 3.86 19.59 -27.57
CA VAL A 288 4.64 18.45 -27.06
C VAL A 288 4.37 17.24 -27.94
N VAL A 289 5.39 16.81 -28.68
CA VAL A 289 5.37 15.57 -29.44
C VAL A 289 5.20 14.42 -28.45
N ASP A 290 4.21 13.56 -28.66
CA ASP A 290 3.94 12.35 -27.87
C ASP A 290 5.19 11.43 -27.93
N VAL A 291 6.09 11.58 -26.96
CA VAL A 291 7.34 10.78 -26.89
C VAL A 291 7.02 9.30 -26.61
N TYR A 292 5.82 9.01 -26.12
CA TYR A 292 5.35 7.65 -25.82
C TYR A 292 4.80 6.88 -27.05
N GLN A 293 4.73 7.51 -28.23
CA GLN A 293 4.37 6.83 -29.50
C GLN A 293 5.59 6.41 -30.34
N VAL A 294 6.80 6.69 -29.89
CA VAL A 294 8.03 6.35 -30.62
C VAL A 294 8.92 5.52 -29.71
N HIS A 295 8.73 4.21 -29.72
CA HIS A 295 9.76 3.14 -29.76
C HIS A 295 9.12 1.78 -29.51
#